data_AF-A0A9E7AEI0-F1
#
_entry.id   AF-A0A9E7AEI0-F1
#
_cell.length_a   1.000
_cell.length_b   1.000
_cell.length_c   1.000
_cell.angle_alpha   90.00
_cell.angle_beta   90.00
_cell.angle_gamma   90.00
#
_symmetry.space_group_name_H-M   'P 1'
#
loop_
_entity.id
_entity.type
_entity.pdbx_description
1 polymer ?
#
loop_
_entity_poly.entity_id
_entity_poly.type
_entity_poly.pdbx_seq_one_letter_code
_entity_poly.pdbx_strand_id
1 'polypeptide(L)'
;MVSSASLASTAEATKVGAVAKRHVPVGATGVPADMVKCWPYEVDQAPVLKIGQVVDELEAEFPALTVSKVRYLEDAQLISPYRKGGPQGHRRYSRAHVERLRYILTRQRDDLCHLQAIGQTLSELDQGKADENPAVGPQLVTNNGELVVNLPNDQLLSVSQLAKRLGVSIAQIEQVVEARITAPDAKGRFDARTAQVVRLALEASKRGIPLRNLRSVSMAADREAELIGNTARLHTRGAGQDSCALGLELAQLVSALHTTLLEKAVLSDC
;
A
#
# COMPACT_ATOMS: atom_id res chain seq x y z
N MET A 1 55.17 60.59 -0.79
CA MET A 1 54.32 60.89 0.37
C MET A 1 52.89 60.57 0.00
N VAL A 2 52.37 59.55 0.68
CA VAL A 2 50.98 59.22 1.07
C VAL A 2 49.77 59.71 0.24
N SER A 3 48.85 58.74 0.06
CA SER A 3 47.38 58.85 0.00
C SER A 3 46.70 59.32 -1.29
N SER A 4 45.50 58.87 -1.65
CA SER A 4 44.65 57.68 -1.39
C SER A 4 43.26 58.03 -1.94
N ALA A 5 42.48 57.02 -2.31
CA ALA A 5 41.04 57.03 -2.62
C ALA A 5 40.61 57.64 -3.96
N SER A 6 39.58 57.18 -4.66
CA SER A 6 38.76 55.97 -4.64
C SER A 6 37.87 56.11 -5.88
N LEU A 7 38.03 55.25 -6.90
CA LEU A 7 37.18 55.24 -8.10
C LEU A 7 36.21 54.07 -8.00
N ALA A 8 34.93 54.41 -7.93
CA ALA A 8 33.81 53.48 -8.05
C ALA A 8 33.72 52.98 -9.50
N SER A 9 33.91 51.68 -9.69
CA SER A 9 33.72 50.97 -10.96
C SER A 9 32.35 50.29 -10.94
N THR A 10 31.47 50.74 -11.83
CA THR A 10 30.21 50.09 -12.17
C THR A 10 30.48 48.75 -12.85
N ALA A 11 30.10 47.65 -12.20
CA ALA A 11 30.06 46.33 -12.82
C ALA A 11 28.62 45.81 -12.76
N GLU A 12 28.03 45.76 -13.96
CA GLU A 12 26.75 45.19 -14.33
C GLU A 12 26.84 43.67 -14.17
N ALA A 13 26.00 43.08 -13.31
CA ALA A 13 25.94 41.64 -13.07
C ALA A 13 24.52 41.12 -13.32
N THR A 14 24.46 40.21 -14.29
CA THR A 14 23.33 39.45 -14.80
C THR A 14 22.50 38.77 -13.68
N LYS A 15 21.20 39.06 -13.68
CA LYS A 15 20.20 38.50 -12.74
C LYS A 15 19.72 37.14 -13.23
N VAL A 16 20.29 36.05 -12.71
CA VAL A 16 19.68 34.71 -12.81
C VAL A 16 18.76 34.52 -11.61
N GLY A 17 17.46 34.45 -11.86
CA GLY A 17 16.42 34.30 -10.84
C GLY A 17 16.41 32.90 -10.23
N ALA A 18 16.95 32.76 -9.02
CA ALA A 18 16.65 31.65 -8.13
C ALA A 18 15.33 31.96 -7.41
N VAL A 19 14.27 31.22 -7.73
CA VAL A 19 12.99 31.26 -7.01
C VAL A 19 13.19 30.56 -5.66
N ALA A 20 13.62 31.33 -4.66
CA ALA A 20 13.56 30.94 -3.28
C ALA A 20 12.08 30.86 -2.86
N LYS A 21 11.57 29.63 -2.67
CA LYS A 21 10.28 29.38 -2.01
C LYS A 21 10.35 30.00 -0.62
N ARG A 22 9.68 31.14 -0.43
CA ARG A 22 9.52 31.77 0.88
C ARG A 22 8.63 30.86 1.73
N HIS A 23 9.21 30.30 2.77
CA HIS A 23 8.49 29.67 3.87
C HIS A 23 7.82 30.79 4.67
N VAL A 24 6.48 30.83 4.66
CA VAL A 24 5.70 31.67 5.57
C VAL A 24 5.48 30.83 6.84
N PRO A 25 5.80 31.32 8.04
CA PRO A 25 5.55 30.56 9.26
C PRO A 25 4.04 30.57 9.52
N VAL A 26 3.40 29.40 9.48
CA VAL A 26 1.99 29.23 9.81
C VAL A 26 1.84 29.33 11.34
N GLY A 27 1.36 30.48 11.80
CA GLY A 27 0.96 30.69 13.19
C GLY A 27 -0.38 29.99 13.52
N ALA A 28 -0.42 29.39 14.71
CA ALA A 28 -1.59 28.93 15.46
C ALA A 28 -2.81 29.89 15.31
N THR A 29 -4.09 29.50 15.28
CA THR A 29 -4.80 28.40 15.92
C THR A 29 -6.21 28.38 15.34
N GLY A 30 -6.62 27.30 14.65
CA GLY A 30 -8.00 27.12 14.16
C GLY A 30 -8.52 25.70 14.35
N VAL A 31 -7.78 24.88 15.10
CA VAL A 31 -8.12 23.49 15.37
C VAL A 31 -8.97 23.45 16.65
N PRO A 32 -10.21 22.96 16.57
CA PRO A 32 -11.04 22.73 17.76
C PRO A 32 -10.32 21.82 18.76
N ALA A 33 -10.40 22.11 20.06
CA ALA A 33 -9.69 21.36 21.11
C ALA A 33 -10.13 19.89 21.22
N ASP A 34 -11.34 19.58 20.73
CA ASP A 34 -11.96 18.26 20.66
C ASP A 34 -11.60 17.48 19.38
N MET A 35 -10.81 18.07 18.48
CA MET A 35 -10.50 17.46 17.19
C MET A 35 -9.30 16.51 17.29
N VAL A 36 -9.52 15.24 16.92
CA VAL A 36 -8.46 14.25 16.74
C VAL A 36 -7.61 14.67 15.53
N LYS A 37 -6.31 14.87 15.74
CA LYS A 37 -5.35 15.11 14.67
C LYS A 37 -5.10 13.81 13.91
N CYS A 38 -4.85 13.92 12.62
CA CYS A 38 -4.51 12.77 11.78
C CYS A 38 -3.22 13.02 11.01
N TRP A 39 -2.54 11.94 10.66
CA TRP A 39 -1.45 12.01 9.70
C TRP A 39 -1.97 12.47 8.33
N PRO A 40 -1.26 13.37 7.62
CA PRO A 40 0.06 13.94 7.96
C PRO A 40 0.01 15.09 8.98
N TYR A 41 0.91 15.07 9.96
CA TYR A 41 0.93 16.05 11.06
C TYR A 41 1.52 17.42 10.68
N GLU A 42 2.35 17.46 9.64
CA GLU A 42 2.98 18.68 9.14
C GLU A 42 2.01 19.57 8.35
N VAL A 43 0.84 19.04 8.00
CA VAL A 43 -0.16 19.69 7.16
C VAL A 43 -1.26 20.32 8.03
N ASP A 44 -1.83 21.43 7.55
CA ASP A 44 -2.88 22.16 8.25
C ASP A 44 -4.05 21.26 8.67
N GLN A 45 -4.26 21.16 9.98
CA GLN A 45 -5.32 20.35 10.59
C GLN A 45 -6.66 21.11 10.70
N ALA A 46 -6.70 22.41 10.40
CA ALA A 46 -7.91 23.21 10.59
C ALA A 46 -9.09 22.71 9.72
N PRO A 47 -10.26 22.38 10.30
CA PRO A 47 -11.38 21.78 9.57
C PRO A 47 -12.20 22.86 8.83
N VAL A 48 -11.64 23.41 7.77
CA VAL A 48 -12.25 24.53 7.00
C VAL A 48 -13.02 24.06 5.76
N LEU A 49 -12.68 22.90 5.19
CA LEU A 49 -13.18 22.43 3.90
C LEU A 49 -14.52 21.69 4.00
N LYS A 50 -15.37 21.85 2.98
CA LYS A 50 -16.58 21.03 2.76
C LYS A 50 -16.25 19.82 1.88
N ILE A 51 -17.09 18.78 1.93
CA ILE A 51 -16.88 17.56 1.14
C ILE A 51 -16.78 17.82 -0.38
N GLY A 52 -17.52 18.80 -0.91
CA GLY A 52 -17.43 19.18 -2.33
C GLY A 52 -16.06 19.74 -2.68
N GLN A 53 -15.55 20.67 -1.87
CA GLN A 53 -14.23 21.28 -2.06
C GLN A 53 -13.09 20.25 -2.01
N VAL A 54 -13.23 19.22 -1.18
CA VAL A 54 -12.26 18.11 -1.12
C VAL A 54 -12.26 17.30 -2.42
N VAL A 55 -13.43 17.06 -3.02
CA VAL A 55 -13.53 16.36 -4.30
C VAL A 55 -12.95 17.23 -5.41
N ASP A 56 -13.29 18.52 -5.45
CA ASP A 56 -12.79 19.47 -6.45
C ASP A 56 -11.24 19.56 -6.43
N GLU A 57 -10.62 19.55 -5.25
CA GLU A 57 -9.16 19.58 -5.10
C GLU A 57 -8.46 18.31 -5.61
N LEU A 58 -9.13 17.15 -5.49
CA LEU A 58 -8.57 15.85 -5.86
C LEU A 58 -8.98 15.40 -7.27
N GLU A 59 -9.94 16.07 -7.91
CA GLU A 59 -10.48 15.70 -9.21
C GLU A 59 -9.41 15.67 -10.31
N ALA A 60 -8.44 16.59 -10.27
CA ALA A 60 -7.34 16.64 -11.24
C ALA A 60 -6.45 15.39 -11.21
N GLU A 61 -6.29 14.76 -10.04
CA GLU A 61 -5.49 13.55 -9.85
C GLU A 61 -6.35 12.27 -9.90
N PHE A 62 -7.62 12.37 -9.52
CA PHE A 62 -8.59 11.29 -9.39
C PHE A 62 -9.95 11.69 -9.99
N PRO A 63 -10.09 11.68 -11.33
CA PRO A 63 -11.32 12.15 -12.00
C PRO A 63 -12.55 11.28 -11.73
N ALA A 64 -12.37 10.05 -11.24
CA ALA A 64 -13.45 9.15 -10.83
C ALA A 64 -13.89 9.35 -9.37
N LEU A 65 -13.29 10.29 -8.63
CA LEU A 65 -13.63 10.54 -7.23
C LEU A 65 -15.01 11.21 -7.13
N THR A 66 -15.88 10.63 -6.31
CA THR A 66 -17.21 11.19 -6.04
C THR A 66 -17.40 11.46 -4.55
N VAL A 67 -18.36 12.33 -4.22
CA VAL A 67 -18.79 12.59 -2.84
C VAL A 67 -19.22 11.28 -2.14
N SER A 68 -19.86 10.37 -2.86
CA SER A 68 -20.25 9.05 -2.35
C SER A 68 -19.05 8.19 -1.98
N LYS A 69 -17.98 8.22 -2.77
CA LYS A 69 -16.73 7.50 -2.47
C LYS A 69 -16.05 8.07 -1.21
N VAL A 70 -16.02 9.39 -1.04
CA VAL A 70 -15.46 10.01 0.19
C VAL A 70 -16.26 9.59 1.43
N ARG A 71 -17.59 9.57 1.36
CA ARG A 71 -18.45 9.10 2.47
C ARG A 71 -18.22 7.62 2.77
N TYR A 72 -18.06 6.79 1.75
CA TYR A 72 -17.74 5.38 1.93
C TYR A 72 -16.40 5.17 2.66
N LEU A 73 -15.38 6.00 2.38
CA LEU A 73 -14.09 5.95 3.09
C LEU A 73 -14.20 6.44 4.54
N GLU A 74 -15.10 7.38 4.83
CA GLU A 74 -15.45 7.77 6.21
C GLU A 74 -16.15 6.61 6.95
N ASP A 75 -17.13 5.95 6.31
CA ASP A 75 -17.86 4.83 6.90
C ASP A 75 -16.92 3.63 7.17
N ALA A 76 -15.91 3.43 6.32
CA ALA A 76 -14.83 2.47 6.52
C ALA A 76 -13.79 2.89 7.58
N GLN A 77 -14.02 4.02 8.27
CA GLN A 77 -13.15 4.59 9.32
C GLN A 77 -11.71 4.91 8.89
N LEU A 78 -11.49 5.13 7.59
CA LEU A 78 -10.16 5.52 7.08
C LEU A 78 -9.90 7.02 7.24
N ILE A 79 -10.97 7.81 7.35
CA ILE A 79 -10.93 9.26 7.58
C ILE A 79 -11.95 9.64 8.65
N SER A 80 -11.62 10.64 9.47
CA SER A 80 -12.46 11.09 10.59
C SER A 80 -12.74 12.59 10.50
N PRO A 81 -13.71 13.03 9.67
CA PRO A 81 -14.02 14.44 9.50
C PRO A 81 -14.62 15.06 10.78
N TYR A 82 -14.32 16.34 11.03
CA TYR A 82 -14.87 17.09 12.15
C TYR A 82 -16.35 17.39 11.93
N ARG A 83 -17.21 17.12 12.92
CA ARG A 83 -18.64 17.45 12.84
C ARG A 83 -18.93 18.75 13.61
N LYS A 84 -19.09 19.84 12.87
CA LYS A 84 -19.40 21.15 13.47
C LYS A 84 -20.83 21.14 14.02
N GLY A 85 -20.98 21.21 15.35
CA GLY A 85 -22.28 21.26 16.02
C GLY A 85 -22.79 19.92 16.57
N GLY A 86 -21.92 18.94 16.80
CA GLY A 86 -22.27 17.65 17.43
C GLY A 86 -22.55 16.52 16.43
N PRO A 87 -23.17 15.40 16.85
CA PRO A 87 -23.32 14.18 16.03
C PRO A 87 -24.08 14.38 14.71
N GLN A 88 -25.02 15.34 14.68
CA GLN A 88 -25.78 15.73 13.48
C GLN A 88 -25.18 16.94 12.74
N GLY A 89 -24.02 17.42 13.19
CA GLY A 89 -23.31 18.55 12.62
C GLY A 89 -22.78 18.29 11.21
N HIS A 90 -22.53 19.36 10.48
CA HIS A 90 -21.96 19.26 9.13
C HIS A 90 -20.50 18.81 9.18
N ARG A 91 -20.15 17.87 8.29
CA ARG A 91 -18.78 17.37 8.10
C ARG A 91 -17.88 18.47 7.59
N ARG A 92 -16.73 18.61 8.24
CA ARG A 92 -15.65 19.52 7.88
C ARG A 92 -14.36 18.75 7.78
N TYR A 93 -13.63 19.04 6.70
CA TYR A 93 -12.37 18.39 6.37
C TYR A 93 -11.23 19.38 6.57
N SER A 94 -10.08 18.86 6.98
CA SER A 94 -8.84 19.60 7.06
C SER A 94 -8.00 19.34 5.82
N ARG A 95 -6.93 20.10 5.65
CA ARG A 95 -5.96 19.84 4.58
C ARG A 95 -5.23 18.51 4.80
N ALA A 96 -5.00 18.13 6.05
CA ALA A 96 -4.48 16.81 6.40
C ALA A 96 -5.42 15.68 5.92
N HIS A 97 -6.74 15.86 5.99
CA HIS A 97 -7.68 14.88 5.42
C HIS A 97 -7.57 14.77 3.90
N VAL A 98 -7.26 15.86 3.19
CA VAL A 98 -7.05 15.83 1.73
C VAL A 98 -5.81 15.00 1.39
N GLU A 99 -4.69 15.23 2.07
CA GLU A 99 -3.46 14.45 1.86
C GLU A 99 -3.64 12.98 2.22
N ARG A 100 -4.36 12.69 3.31
CA ARG A 100 -4.73 11.33 3.69
C ARG A 100 -5.59 10.64 2.63
N LEU A 101 -6.56 11.36 2.06
CA LEU A 101 -7.39 10.87 0.96
C LEU A 101 -6.56 10.61 -0.30
N ARG A 102 -5.65 11.53 -0.65
CA ARG A 102 -4.70 11.33 -1.75
C ARG A 102 -3.90 10.04 -1.54
N TYR A 103 -3.36 9.83 -0.35
CA TYR A 103 -2.65 8.59 -0.01
C TYR A 103 -3.52 7.34 -0.19
N ILE A 104 -4.74 7.33 0.35
CA ILE A 104 -5.68 6.20 0.23
C ILE A 104 -5.98 5.91 -1.25
N LEU A 105 -6.30 6.93 -2.04
CA LEU A 105 -6.70 6.78 -3.43
C LEU A 105 -5.54 6.35 -4.32
N THR A 106 -4.32 6.85 -4.07
CA THR A 106 -3.10 6.37 -4.75
C THR A 106 -2.87 4.90 -4.47
N ARG A 107 -2.96 4.45 -3.21
CA ARG A 107 -2.81 3.03 -2.84
C ARG A 107 -3.89 2.13 -3.49
N GLN A 108 -5.10 2.63 -3.66
CA GLN A 108 -6.14 1.88 -4.38
C GLN A 108 -5.90 1.82 -5.88
N ARG A 109 -5.41 2.90 -6.49
CA ARG A 109 -5.16 3.00 -7.94
C ARG A 109 -3.93 2.21 -8.37
N ASP A 110 -2.83 2.39 -7.65
CA ASP A 110 -1.50 1.94 -8.08
C ASP A 110 -1.14 0.58 -7.47
N ASP A 111 -1.58 0.30 -6.23
CA ASP A 111 -1.24 -0.94 -5.51
C ASP A 111 -2.42 -1.92 -5.37
N LEU A 112 -3.64 -1.55 -5.83
CA LEU A 112 -4.89 -2.33 -5.68
C LEU A 112 -5.14 -2.82 -4.24
N CYS A 113 -4.75 -2.03 -3.25
CA CYS A 113 -4.82 -2.41 -1.84
C CYS A 113 -6.26 -2.49 -1.30
N HIS A 114 -6.53 -3.51 -0.47
CA HIS A 114 -7.78 -3.60 0.29
C HIS A 114 -7.83 -2.53 1.39
N LEU A 115 -9.03 -2.02 1.68
CA LEU A 115 -9.26 -0.94 2.68
C LEU A 115 -8.68 -1.25 4.06
N GLN A 116 -8.76 -2.51 4.49
CA GLN A 116 -8.25 -2.96 5.79
C GLN A 116 -6.72 -2.76 5.90
N ALA A 117 -5.96 -3.10 4.85
CA ALA A 117 -4.51 -2.93 4.83
C ALA A 117 -4.11 -1.44 4.83
N ILE A 118 -4.87 -0.61 4.10
CA ILE A 118 -4.68 0.84 4.10
C ILE A 118 -4.96 1.40 5.50
N GLY A 119 -6.03 0.94 6.17
CA GLY A 119 -6.38 1.37 7.53
C GLY A 119 -5.32 1.01 8.57
N GLN A 120 -4.72 -0.18 8.50
CA GLN A 120 -3.64 -0.57 9.40
C GLN A 120 -2.39 0.29 9.20
N THR A 121 -2.02 0.55 7.95
CA THR A 121 -0.89 1.43 7.61
C THR A 121 -1.11 2.85 8.12
N LEU A 122 -2.33 3.39 7.92
CA LEU A 122 -2.70 4.71 8.40
C LEU A 122 -2.72 4.80 9.94
N SER A 123 -3.15 3.74 10.63
CA SER A 123 -3.11 3.68 12.10
C SER A 123 -1.67 3.73 12.65
N GLU A 124 -0.71 3.11 11.95
CA GLU A 124 0.70 3.19 12.32
C GLU A 124 1.31 4.56 12.05
N LEU A 125 0.94 5.20 10.94
CA LEU A 125 1.30 6.58 10.62
C LEU A 125 0.71 7.56 11.65
N ASP A 126 -0.54 7.36 12.06
CA ASP A 126 -1.18 8.16 13.11
C ASP A 126 -0.49 7.96 14.48
N GLN A 127 0.03 6.77 14.78
CA GLN A 127 0.79 6.54 16.01
C GLN A 127 2.23 7.07 15.95
N GLY A 128 2.65 7.67 14.83
CA GLY A 128 4.02 8.15 14.61
C GLY A 128 5.05 7.01 14.58
N LYS A 129 4.62 5.77 14.30
CA LYS A 129 5.47 4.58 14.25
C LYS A 129 6.05 4.31 12.86
N ALA A 130 5.62 5.06 11.84
CA ALA A 130 6.05 4.95 10.46
C ALA A 130 6.43 6.33 9.89
N ASP A 131 7.50 6.39 9.07
CA ASP A 131 7.92 7.62 8.37
C ASP A 131 6.96 7.96 7.21
N GLU A 132 6.82 9.26 6.88
CA GLU A 132 5.96 9.81 5.80
C GLU A 132 6.15 9.13 4.43
N ASN A 133 7.32 8.54 4.24
CA ASN A 133 7.60 7.59 3.19
C ASN A 133 8.04 6.31 3.90
N PRO A 134 7.16 5.29 4.07
CA PRO A 134 7.57 4.11 4.78
C PRO A 134 8.66 3.47 3.93
N ALA A 135 9.90 3.49 4.43
CA ALA A 135 10.78 2.36 4.20
C ALA A 135 9.91 1.16 4.56
N VAL A 136 9.57 0.36 3.54
CA VAL A 136 8.73 -0.82 3.67
C VAL A 136 9.45 -1.80 4.58
N GLY A 137 9.30 -1.55 5.88
CA GLY A 137 9.62 -2.42 6.97
C GLY A 137 8.50 -3.43 7.10
N PRO A 138 8.79 -4.59 7.71
CA PRO A 138 7.88 -5.72 7.72
C PRO A 138 6.65 -5.38 8.56
N GLN A 139 5.56 -4.99 7.92
CA GLN A 139 4.26 -4.89 8.58
C GLN A 139 3.47 -6.16 8.29
N LEU A 140 3.19 -6.88 9.36
CA LEU A 140 2.37 -8.08 9.39
C LEU A 140 0.90 -7.64 9.29
N VAL A 141 0.31 -7.76 8.11
CA VAL A 141 -1.13 -7.51 7.90
C VAL A 141 -1.81 -8.87 7.85
N THR A 142 -2.75 -9.11 8.76
CA THR A 142 -3.61 -10.30 8.74
C THR A 142 -4.89 -9.96 8.00
N ASN A 143 -5.05 -10.52 6.81
CA ASN A 143 -6.37 -10.74 6.22
C ASN A 143 -6.75 -12.19 6.59
N ASN A 144 -7.85 -12.37 7.33
CA ASN A 144 -8.42 -13.69 7.64
C ASN A 144 -7.45 -14.73 8.26
N GLY A 145 -6.46 -14.28 9.02
CA GLY A 145 -5.48 -15.17 9.67
C GLY A 145 -4.27 -15.53 8.81
N GLU A 146 -4.17 -15.03 7.58
CA GLU A 146 -3.00 -15.23 6.74
C GLU A 146 -2.03 -14.05 6.86
N LEU A 147 -0.79 -14.36 7.23
CA LEU A 147 0.29 -13.39 7.33
C LEU A 147 0.58 -12.89 5.91
N VAL A 148 0.43 -11.62 5.58
CA VAL A 148 0.84 -11.07 4.26
C VAL A 148 2.07 -10.18 4.44
N VAL A 149 3.13 -10.41 3.66
CA VAL A 149 4.25 -9.45 3.55
C VAL A 149 3.79 -8.32 2.64
N ASN A 150 3.71 -7.13 3.21
CA ASN A 150 3.39 -5.91 2.48
C ASN A 150 4.61 -5.52 1.62
N LEU A 151 4.68 -6.03 0.39
CA LEU A 151 5.65 -5.57 -0.62
C LEU A 151 4.92 -4.71 -1.65
N PRO A 152 5.50 -3.59 -2.11
CA PRO A 152 5.05 -2.95 -3.35
C PRO A 152 5.10 -4.01 -4.46
N ASN A 153 3.97 -4.27 -5.14
CA ASN A 153 3.85 -5.36 -6.12
C ASN A 153 4.92 -5.28 -7.23
N ASP A 154 5.43 -4.08 -7.54
CA ASP A 154 6.42 -3.82 -8.60
C ASP A 154 7.89 -3.88 -8.16
N GLN A 155 8.19 -4.03 -6.87
CA GLN A 155 9.58 -4.07 -6.42
C GLN A 155 10.18 -5.48 -6.53
N LEU A 156 11.06 -5.67 -7.51
CA LEU A 156 11.86 -6.90 -7.64
C LEU A 156 13.08 -6.87 -6.68
N LEU A 157 13.19 -7.88 -5.85
CA LEU A 157 14.27 -8.06 -4.88
C LEU A 157 15.31 -9.06 -5.38
N SER A 158 16.60 -8.73 -5.28
CA SER A 158 17.65 -9.74 -5.38
C SER A 158 17.58 -10.74 -4.21
N VAL A 159 18.18 -11.92 -4.37
CA VAL A 159 18.31 -12.94 -3.31
C VAL A 159 18.86 -12.33 -2.00
N SER A 160 19.87 -11.46 -2.11
CA SER A 160 20.50 -10.80 -0.96
C SER A 160 19.56 -9.83 -0.24
N GLN A 161 18.73 -9.10 -0.99
CA GLN A 161 17.74 -8.17 -0.44
C GLN A 161 16.59 -8.95 0.20
N LEU A 162 16.15 -10.04 -0.43
CA LEU A 162 15.13 -10.93 0.10
C LEU A 162 15.57 -11.57 1.44
N ALA A 163 16.79 -12.09 1.49
CA ALA A 163 17.39 -12.67 2.71
C ALA A 163 17.39 -11.66 3.87
N LYS A 164 17.89 -10.44 3.63
CA LYS A 164 17.89 -9.36 4.62
C LYS A 164 16.49 -8.98 5.07
N ARG A 165 15.54 -8.86 4.13
CA ARG A 165 14.15 -8.48 4.40
C ARG A 165 13.42 -9.52 5.23
N LEU A 166 13.58 -10.80 4.92
CA LEU A 166 12.91 -11.89 5.62
C LEU A 166 13.63 -12.35 6.91
N GLY A 167 14.86 -11.87 7.15
CA GLY A 167 15.68 -12.32 8.27
C GLY A 167 16.08 -13.80 8.16
N VAL A 168 16.30 -14.28 6.93
CA VAL A 168 16.64 -15.69 6.62
C VAL A 168 17.98 -15.76 5.90
N SER A 169 18.62 -16.93 5.92
CA SER A 169 19.86 -17.13 5.17
C SER A 169 19.59 -17.34 3.68
N ILE A 170 20.58 -17.00 2.85
CA ILE A 170 20.51 -17.25 1.40
C ILE A 170 20.31 -18.76 1.12
N ALA A 171 20.99 -19.62 1.88
CA ALA A 171 20.85 -21.07 1.76
C ALA A 171 19.41 -21.55 2.03
N GLN A 172 18.68 -20.91 2.96
CA GLN A 172 17.26 -21.23 3.20
C GLN A 172 16.38 -20.87 2.00
N ILE A 173 16.67 -19.75 1.32
CA ILE A 173 15.95 -19.36 0.10
C ILE A 173 16.25 -20.34 -1.03
N GLU A 174 17.52 -20.72 -1.20
CA GLU A 174 17.94 -21.70 -2.21
C GLU A 174 17.27 -23.06 -2.00
N GLN A 175 17.12 -23.51 -0.75
CA GLN A 175 16.38 -24.75 -0.42
C GLN A 175 14.91 -24.70 -0.88
N VAL A 176 14.24 -23.54 -0.75
CA VAL A 176 12.85 -23.38 -1.22
C VAL A 176 12.77 -23.45 -2.74
N VAL A 177 13.74 -22.83 -3.43
CA VAL A 177 13.84 -22.85 -4.90
C VAL A 177 14.17 -24.27 -5.40
N GLU A 178 15.10 -24.96 -4.74
CA GLU A 178 15.48 -26.34 -5.05
C GLU A 178 14.31 -27.32 -4.83
N ALA A 179 13.52 -27.09 -3.78
CA ALA A 179 12.27 -27.83 -3.52
C ALA A 179 11.18 -27.57 -4.58
N ARG A 180 11.40 -26.66 -5.55
CA ARG A 180 10.47 -26.29 -6.62
C ARG A 180 9.13 -25.75 -6.10
N ILE A 181 9.16 -25.06 -4.96
CA ILE A 181 7.99 -24.38 -4.40
C ILE A 181 7.79 -23.02 -5.09
N THR A 182 8.89 -22.39 -5.49
CA THR A 182 8.87 -21.11 -6.19
C THR A 182 10.14 -20.95 -7.02
N ALA A 183 10.16 -19.97 -7.91
CA ALA A 183 11.31 -19.67 -8.76
C ALA A 183 11.50 -18.16 -8.90
N PRO A 184 12.75 -17.67 -8.97
CA PRO A 184 13.01 -16.28 -9.32
C PRO A 184 12.67 -15.98 -10.78
N ASP A 185 12.60 -14.69 -11.11
CA ASP A 185 12.53 -14.19 -12.48
C ASP A 185 13.79 -14.58 -13.30
N ALA A 186 13.77 -14.31 -14.60
CA ALA A 186 14.89 -14.60 -15.50
C ALA A 186 16.22 -13.89 -15.11
N LYS A 187 16.16 -12.89 -14.23
CA LYS A 187 17.30 -12.12 -13.72
C LYS A 187 17.65 -12.51 -12.27
N GLY A 188 17.08 -13.58 -11.72
CA GLY A 188 17.36 -14.06 -10.38
C GLY A 188 16.72 -13.24 -9.26
N ARG A 189 15.63 -12.51 -9.55
CA ARG A 189 14.93 -11.62 -8.61
C ARG A 189 13.55 -12.15 -8.24
N PHE A 190 13.06 -11.68 -7.11
CA PHE A 190 11.84 -12.13 -6.46
C PHE A 190 10.88 -10.95 -6.37
N ASP A 191 9.65 -11.11 -6.85
CA ASP A 191 8.60 -10.14 -6.64
C ASP A 191 7.98 -10.28 -5.24
N ALA A 192 6.98 -9.43 -4.97
CA ALA A 192 6.23 -9.41 -3.73
C ALA A 192 5.64 -10.78 -3.34
N ARG A 193 5.01 -11.44 -4.31
CA ARG A 193 4.26 -12.69 -4.11
C ARG A 193 5.21 -13.88 -3.92
N THR A 194 6.28 -13.93 -4.70
CA THR A 194 7.34 -14.95 -4.60
C THR A 194 8.05 -14.85 -3.25
N ALA A 195 8.34 -13.64 -2.77
CA ALA A 195 8.90 -13.42 -1.44
C ALA A 195 7.98 -13.91 -0.32
N GLN A 196 6.68 -13.70 -0.46
CA GLN A 196 5.67 -14.20 0.45
C GLN A 196 5.62 -15.74 0.48
N VAL A 197 5.68 -16.39 -0.69
CA VAL A 197 5.77 -17.86 -0.80
C VAL A 197 7.00 -18.40 -0.08
N VAL A 198 8.17 -17.78 -0.27
CA VAL A 198 9.41 -18.17 0.43
C VAL A 198 9.23 -18.13 1.94
N ARG A 199 8.65 -17.04 2.46
CA ARG A 199 8.42 -16.90 3.90
C ARG A 199 7.50 -17.98 4.45
N LEU A 200 6.34 -18.19 3.82
CA LEU A 200 5.36 -19.19 4.26
C LEU A 200 5.94 -20.61 4.21
N ALA A 201 6.69 -20.94 3.16
CA ALA A 201 7.33 -22.25 3.02
C ALA A 201 8.33 -22.52 4.15
N LEU A 202 9.15 -21.54 4.49
CA LEU A 202 10.10 -21.63 5.60
C LEU A 202 9.37 -21.70 6.95
N GLU A 203 8.25 -20.99 7.12
CA GLU A 203 7.45 -21.01 8.34
C GLU A 203 6.77 -22.38 8.56
N ALA A 204 6.21 -22.96 7.50
CA ALA A 204 5.67 -24.32 7.51
C ALA A 204 6.78 -25.36 7.82
N SER A 205 7.97 -25.17 7.25
CA SER A 205 9.13 -26.02 7.56
C SER A 205 9.58 -25.93 9.01
N LYS A 206 9.54 -24.73 9.62
CA LYS A 206 9.83 -24.56 11.05
C LYS A 206 8.81 -25.28 11.94
N ARG A 207 7.58 -25.46 11.48
CA ARG A 207 6.51 -26.22 12.16
C ARG A 207 6.52 -27.73 11.86
N GLY A 208 7.52 -28.21 11.12
CA GLY A 208 7.75 -29.65 10.90
C GLY A 208 7.29 -30.18 9.54
N ILE A 209 6.75 -29.35 8.65
CA ILE A 209 6.37 -29.80 7.29
C ILE A 209 7.59 -29.67 6.37
N PRO A 210 8.22 -30.77 5.93
CA PRO A 210 9.44 -30.66 5.12
C PRO A 210 9.14 -30.00 3.76
N LEU A 211 10.05 -29.14 3.29
CA LEU A 211 9.88 -28.37 2.03
C LEU A 211 9.50 -29.25 0.82
N ARG A 212 10.05 -30.46 0.73
CA ARG A 212 9.69 -31.43 -0.33
C ARG A 212 8.19 -31.76 -0.38
N ASN A 213 7.51 -31.76 0.76
CA ASN A 213 6.08 -32.03 0.84
C ASN A 213 5.27 -30.80 0.40
N LEU A 214 5.78 -29.59 0.61
CA LEU A 214 5.13 -28.35 0.15
C LEU A 214 5.14 -28.21 -1.38
N ARG A 215 5.97 -28.98 -2.08
CA ARG A 215 5.91 -29.06 -3.54
C ARG A 215 4.53 -29.51 -4.05
N SER A 216 3.83 -30.40 -3.32
CA SER A 216 2.48 -30.82 -3.72
C SER A 216 1.48 -29.66 -3.66
N VAL A 217 1.66 -28.72 -2.72
CA VAL A 217 0.87 -27.50 -2.59
C VAL A 217 1.10 -26.58 -3.79
N SER A 218 2.37 -26.34 -4.16
CA SER A 218 2.71 -25.58 -5.37
C SER A 218 2.07 -26.20 -6.62
N MET A 219 2.19 -27.52 -6.79
CA MET A 219 1.60 -28.20 -7.95
C MET A 219 0.06 -28.16 -7.95
N ALA A 220 -0.59 -28.12 -6.79
CA ALA A 220 -2.03 -27.94 -6.71
C ALA A 220 -2.43 -26.53 -7.14
N ALA A 221 -1.73 -25.50 -6.66
CA ALA A 221 -1.95 -24.11 -7.06
C ALA A 221 -1.77 -23.91 -8.57
N ASP A 222 -0.74 -24.53 -9.19
CA ASP A 222 -0.53 -24.46 -10.64
C ASP A 222 -1.72 -25.06 -11.42
N ARG A 223 -2.25 -26.19 -10.97
CA ARG A 223 -3.43 -26.83 -11.59
C ARG A 223 -4.69 -25.98 -11.44
N GLU A 224 -4.90 -25.39 -10.27
CA GLU A 224 -6.02 -24.48 -10.02
C GLU A 224 -5.91 -23.24 -10.92
N ALA A 225 -4.72 -22.63 -11.03
CA ALA A 225 -4.47 -21.49 -11.90
C ALA A 225 -4.71 -21.82 -13.38
N GLU A 226 -4.30 -23.02 -13.84
CA GLU A 226 -4.57 -23.47 -15.20
C GLU A 226 -6.08 -23.63 -15.47
N LEU A 227 -6.81 -24.26 -14.54
CA LEU A 227 -8.27 -24.41 -14.62
C LEU A 227 -8.97 -23.05 -14.68
N ILE A 228 -8.60 -22.12 -13.80
CA ILE A 228 -9.13 -20.76 -13.76
C ILE A 228 -8.85 -20.04 -15.08
N GLY A 229 -7.59 -20.06 -15.54
CA GLY A 229 -7.17 -19.40 -16.78
C GLY A 229 -7.88 -19.95 -18.01
N ASN A 230 -8.06 -21.27 -18.10
CA ASN A 230 -8.81 -21.91 -19.18
C ASN A 230 -10.29 -21.49 -19.14
N THR A 231 -10.90 -21.49 -17.97
CA THR A 231 -12.29 -21.08 -17.78
C THR A 231 -12.51 -19.62 -18.17
N ALA A 232 -11.66 -18.71 -17.70
CA ALA A 232 -11.76 -17.28 -18.02
C ALA A 232 -11.61 -17.02 -19.52
N ARG A 233 -10.66 -17.69 -20.20
CA ARG A 233 -10.48 -17.59 -21.66
C ARG A 233 -11.70 -18.11 -22.43
N LEU A 234 -12.32 -19.20 -21.98
CA LEU A 234 -13.52 -19.76 -22.62
C LEU A 234 -14.71 -18.80 -22.55
N HIS A 235 -14.89 -18.12 -21.42
CA HIS A 235 -16.02 -17.19 -21.22
C HIS A 235 -15.83 -15.83 -21.90
N THR A 236 -14.58 -15.38 -22.06
CA THR A 236 -14.27 -14.09 -22.69
C THR A 236 -14.06 -14.16 -24.20
N ARG A 237 -14.14 -15.37 -24.79
CA ARG A 237 -14.07 -15.57 -26.25
C ARG A 237 -15.21 -14.82 -26.97
N GLY A 238 -14.86 -13.71 -27.60
CA GLY A 238 -15.77 -12.92 -28.45
C GLY A 238 -16.46 -11.74 -27.77
N ALA A 239 -16.26 -11.51 -26.46
CA ALA A 239 -17.00 -10.51 -25.68
C ALA A 239 -16.27 -9.18 -25.43
N GLY A 240 -14.99 -9.04 -25.84
CA GLY A 240 -14.18 -7.85 -25.50
C GLY A 240 -13.97 -7.65 -23.99
N GLN A 241 -14.36 -8.63 -23.16
CA GLN A 241 -14.19 -8.63 -21.72
C GLN A 241 -12.76 -9.02 -21.34
N ASP A 242 -12.26 -8.42 -20.27
CA ASP A 242 -10.92 -8.69 -19.77
C ASP A 242 -10.84 -10.07 -19.09
N SER A 243 -10.23 -11.03 -19.78
CA SER A 243 -9.98 -12.39 -19.25
C SER A 243 -9.15 -12.38 -17.97
N CYS A 244 -8.35 -11.34 -17.73
CA CYS A 244 -7.57 -11.21 -16.50
C CYS A 244 -8.48 -10.87 -15.32
N ALA A 245 -9.39 -9.90 -15.48
CA ALA A 245 -10.35 -9.52 -14.46
C ALA A 245 -11.22 -10.71 -14.01
N LEU A 246 -11.82 -11.42 -14.98
CA LEU A 246 -12.61 -12.62 -14.68
C LEU A 246 -11.76 -13.73 -14.05
N GLY A 247 -10.52 -13.90 -14.49
CA GLY A 247 -9.59 -14.87 -13.89
C GLY A 247 -9.31 -14.59 -12.41
N LEU A 248 -9.17 -13.31 -12.03
CA LEU A 248 -8.96 -12.92 -10.64
C LEU A 248 -10.21 -13.16 -9.77
N GLU A 249 -11.40 -12.88 -10.30
CA GLU A 249 -12.67 -13.18 -9.60
C GLU A 249 -12.83 -14.69 -9.36
N LEU A 250 -12.56 -15.51 -10.37
CA LEU A 250 -12.58 -16.97 -10.24
C LEU A 250 -11.51 -17.47 -9.25
N ALA A 251 -10.32 -16.89 -9.25
CA ALA A 251 -9.26 -17.24 -8.30
C ALA A 251 -9.67 -16.99 -6.85
N GLN A 252 -10.36 -15.88 -6.56
CA GLN A 252 -10.88 -15.60 -5.22
C GLN A 252 -11.89 -16.67 -4.77
N LEU A 253 -12.81 -17.05 -5.65
CA LEU A 253 -13.80 -18.09 -5.35
C LEU A 253 -13.17 -19.46 -5.12
N VAL A 254 -12.26 -19.88 -6.00
CA VAL A 254 -11.57 -21.17 -5.89
C VAL A 254 -10.69 -21.21 -4.63
N SER A 255 -10.00 -20.12 -4.30
CA SER A 255 -9.22 -20.01 -3.07
C SER A 255 -10.09 -20.15 -1.82
N ALA A 256 -11.24 -19.48 -1.77
CA ALA A 256 -12.17 -19.60 -0.64
C ALA A 256 -12.72 -21.03 -0.48
N LEU A 257 -13.01 -21.69 -1.61
CA LEU A 257 -13.42 -23.10 -1.62
C LEU A 257 -12.30 -24.01 -1.09
N HIS A 258 -11.06 -23.81 -1.56
CA HIS A 258 -9.89 -24.58 -1.12
C HIS A 258 -9.70 -24.48 0.40
N THR A 259 -9.70 -23.27 0.94
CA THR A 259 -9.57 -23.03 2.39
C THR A 259 -10.68 -23.75 3.17
N THR A 260 -11.94 -23.61 2.73
CA THR A 260 -13.09 -24.24 3.40
C THR A 260 -12.99 -25.77 3.37
N LEU A 261 -12.57 -26.36 2.24
CA LEU A 261 -12.39 -27.81 2.11
C LEU A 261 -11.25 -28.32 3.00
N LEU A 262 -10.15 -27.58 3.07
CA LEU A 262 -9.00 -27.92 3.91
C LEU A 262 -9.37 -27.87 5.39
N GLU A 263 -10.03 -26.81 5.85
CA GLU A 263 -10.50 -26.67 7.23
C GLU A 263 -11.46 -27.81 7.59
N LYS A 264 -12.41 -28.13 6.71
CA LYS A 264 -13.34 -29.24 6.90
C LYS A 264 -12.60 -30.57 7.03
N ALA A 265 -11.60 -30.84 6.20
CA ALA A 265 -10.83 -32.09 6.24
C ALA A 265 -10.00 -32.21 7.53
N VAL A 266 -9.35 -31.12 7.97
CA VAL A 266 -8.59 -31.11 9.23
C VAL A 266 -9.50 -31.32 10.43
N LEU A 267 -10.67 -30.68 10.45
CA LEU A 267 -11.66 -30.85 11.52
C LEU A 267 -12.26 -32.26 11.55
N SER A 268 -12.37 -32.94 10.40
CA SER A 268 -12.84 -34.33 10.38
C SER A 268 -11.83 -35.35 10.92
N ASP A 269 -10.55 -34.98 10.98
CA ASP A 269 -9.47 -35.83 11.49
C ASP A 269 -9.10 -35.54 12.97
N CYS A 270 -9.73 -34.53 13.59
CA CYS A 270 -9.61 -34.16 15.01
C CYS A 270 -10.68 -34.84 15.88
#